data_AF-A0AAW2MNQ1-F1
#
_entry.id   AF-A0AAW2MNQ1-F1
#
_cell.length_a   1.000
_cell.length_b   1.000
_cell.length_c   1.000
_cell.angle_alpha   90.00
_cell.angle_beta   90.00
_cell.angle_gamma   90.00
#
_symmetry.space_group_name_H-M   'P 1'
#
loop_
_entity.id
_entity.type
_entity.pdbx_description
1 polymer ?
#
loop_
_entity_poly.entity_id
_entity_poly.type
_entity_poly.pdbx_seq_one_letter_code
_entity_poly.pdbx_strand_id
1 'polypeptide(L)'
;MLNTLQFNMSVPTPYVFMRRFLKAAQSDRKLELLSFFLIELCLVEYEMLKYPPSFLAAAAICTAQSTLYGAGQWSKTCEWHTRYSEDQLLECSRLIVGFHDKAATGKLTGVHRKYNTSKYGYAARCEPAHFLVQMPPQ
;
A
#
# COMPACT_ATOMS: atom_id res chain seq x y z
N MET A 1 -22.72 13.29 -14.27
CA MET A 1 -21.71 12.25 -13.98
C MET A 1 -21.49 11.32 -15.17
N LEU A 2 -22.46 10.50 -15.60
CA LEU A 2 -22.26 9.54 -16.72
C LEU A 2 -21.90 10.21 -18.06
N ASN A 3 -22.61 11.28 -18.43
CA ASN A 3 -22.30 12.02 -19.65
C ASN A 3 -20.90 12.66 -19.61
N THR A 4 -20.48 13.15 -18.44
CA THR A 4 -19.13 13.71 -18.23
C THR A 4 -18.04 12.66 -18.45
N LEU A 5 -18.28 11.42 -18.03
CA LEU A 5 -17.38 10.28 -18.23
C LEU A 5 -17.57 9.59 -19.58
N GLN A 6 -18.49 10.07 -20.44
CA GLN A 6 -18.82 9.44 -21.72
C GLN A 6 -19.14 7.94 -21.59
N PHE A 7 -19.78 7.54 -20.49
CA PHE A 7 -20.06 6.14 -20.15
C PHE A 7 -18.81 5.24 -20.02
N ASN A 8 -17.60 5.81 -19.94
CA ASN A 8 -16.37 5.08 -19.68
C ASN A 8 -16.22 4.81 -18.17
N MET A 9 -16.88 3.75 -17.69
CA MET A 9 -16.87 3.34 -16.28
C MET A 9 -15.81 2.27 -15.97
N SER A 10 -15.16 1.72 -17.00
CA SER A 10 -14.22 0.62 -16.90
C SER A 10 -12.78 1.13 -16.80
N VAL A 11 -12.43 1.65 -15.62
CA VAL A 11 -11.06 2.09 -15.32
C VAL A 11 -10.35 1.11 -14.39
N PRO A 12 -9.05 0.86 -14.58
CA PRO A 12 -8.30 -0.03 -13.69
C PRO A 12 -8.17 0.60 -12.30
N THR A 13 -8.66 -0.08 -11.28
CA THR A 13 -8.52 0.35 -9.88
C THR A 13 -7.29 -0.31 -9.26
N PRO A 14 -6.74 0.25 -8.15
CA PRO A 14 -5.61 -0.41 -7.48
C PRO A 14 -5.94 -1.84 -7.02
N TYR A 15 -7.22 -2.14 -6.74
CA TYR A 15 -7.69 -3.47 -6.35
C TYR A 15 -7.33 -4.57 -7.36
N VAL A 16 -7.48 -4.34 -8.67
CA VAL A 16 -7.18 -5.39 -9.66
C VAL A 16 -5.69 -5.72 -9.71
N PHE A 17 -4.82 -4.73 -9.49
CA PHE A 17 -3.38 -4.92 -9.39
C PHE A 17 -2.99 -5.61 -8.08
N MET A 18 -3.58 -5.20 -6.96
CA MET A 18 -3.38 -5.83 -5.66
C MET A 18 -3.59 -7.35 -5.73
N ARG A 19 -4.72 -7.79 -6.30
CA ARG A 19 -5.03 -9.23 -6.43
C ARG A 19 -4.00 -10.00 -7.25
N ARG A 20 -3.39 -9.36 -8.26
CA ARG A 20 -2.35 -9.97 -9.10
C ARG A 20 -1.00 -9.99 -8.39
N PHE A 21 -0.60 -8.88 -7.79
CA PHE A 21 0.71 -8.69 -7.18
C PHE A 21 0.87 -9.45 -5.87
N LEU A 22 -0.20 -9.59 -5.08
CA LEU A 22 -0.20 -10.43 -3.88
C LEU A 22 0.09 -11.91 -4.19
N LYS A 23 -0.40 -12.42 -5.34
CA LYS A 23 -0.03 -13.77 -5.81
C LYS A 23 1.46 -13.87 -6.13
N ALA A 24 2.03 -12.86 -6.79
CA ALA A 24 3.46 -12.82 -7.10
C ALA A 24 4.33 -12.71 -5.83
N ALA A 25 3.82 -12.01 -4.81
CA ALA A 25 4.44 -11.90 -3.48
C ALA A 25 4.26 -13.14 -2.60
N GLN A 26 3.60 -14.20 -3.10
CA GLN A 26 3.27 -15.41 -2.33
C GLN A 26 2.61 -15.07 -0.99
N SER A 27 1.71 -14.08 -0.99
CA SER A 27 1.19 -13.48 0.23
C SER A 27 0.37 -14.44 1.08
N ASP A 28 0.59 -14.40 2.39
CA ASP A 28 -0.34 -14.94 3.37
C ASP A 28 -1.48 -13.95 3.66
N ARG A 29 -2.42 -14.38 4.51
CA ARG A 29 -3.58 -13.56 4.89
C ARG A 29 -3.18 -12.27 5.60
N LYS A 30 -2.09 -12.28 6.36
CA LYS A 30 -1.61 -11.14 7.14
C LYS A 30 -1.07 -10.06 6.20
N LEU A 31 -0.23 -10.45 5.25
CA LEU A 31 0.31 -9.57 4.22
C LEU A 31 -0.80 -9.00 3.34
N GLU A 32 -1.77 -9.81 2.92
CA GLU A 32 -2.93 -9.35 2.15
C GLU A 32 -3.70 -8.24 2.90
N LEU A 33 -4.07 -8.48 4.15
CA LEU A 33 -4.86 -7.55 4.95
C LEU A 33 -4.11 -6.24 5.21
N LEU A 34 -2.81 -6.33 5.54
CA LEU A 34 -1.99 -5.13 5.74
C LEU A 34 -1.81 -4.34 4.44
N SER A 35 -1.58 -5.02 3.32
CA SER A 35 -1.46 -4.34 2.02
C SER A 35 -2.75 -3.59 1.66
N PHE A 36 -3.91 -4.20 1.91
CA PHE A 36 -5.21 -3.54 1.68
C PHE A 36 -5.47 -2.38 2.65
N PHE A 37 -5.01 -2.48 3.89
CA PHE A 37 -5.05 -1.36 4.82
C PHE A 37 -4.22 -0.17 4.30
N LEU A 38 -2.97 -0.42 3.93
CA LEU A 38 -2.04 0.62 3.47
C LEU A 38 -2.51 1.30 2.17
N ILE A 39 -3.02 0.52 1.21
CA ILE A 39 -3.52 1.12 -0.04
C ILE A 39 -4.80 1.94 0.19
N GLU A 40 -5.68 1.53 1.11
CA GLU A 40 -6.87 2.32 1.45
C GLU A 40 -6.52 3.64 2.16
N LEU A 41 -5.43 3.68 2.94
CA LEU A 41 -4.91 4.95 3.46
C LEU A 41 -4.47 5.87 2.31
N CYS A 42 -3.87 5.34 1.25
CA CYS A 42 -3.45 6.14 0.10
C CYS A 42 -4.62 6.76 -0.66
N LEU A 43 -5.77 6.07 -0.74
CA LEU A 43 -6.92 6.51 -1.54
C LEU A 43 -7.57 7.79 -1.01
N VAL A 44 -7.34 8.14 0.25
CA VAL A 44 -7.90 9.35 0.87
C VAL A 44 -6.92 10.53 0.87
N GLU A 45 -5.69 10.32 0.40
CA GLU A 45 -4.63 11.33 0.39
C GLU A 45 -4.44 11.94 -0.99
N TYR A 46 -4.64 13.25 -1.11
CA TYR A 46 -4.60 13.96 -2.39
C TYR A 46 -3.24 13.84 -3.09
N GLU A 47 -2.15 13.86 -2.33
CA GLU A 47 -0.79 13.76 -2.87
C GLU A 47 -0.52 12.43 -3.59
N MET A 48 -1.30 11.38 -3.30
CA MET A 48 -1.14 10.06 -3.90
C MET A 48 -1.71 9.95 -5.31
N LEU A 49 -2.46 10.96 -5.77
CA LEU A 49 -2.96 11.03 -7.15
C LEU A 49 -1.84 11.10 -8.21
N LYS A 50 -0.60 11.45 -7.81
CA LYS A 50 0.56 11.46 -8.70
C LYS A 50 1.01 10.06 -9.14
N TYR A 51 0.57 9.00 -8.46
CA TYR A 51 0.95 7.63 -8.76
C TYR A 51 -0.17 6.87 -9.48
N PRO A 52 0.15 6.07 -10.53
CA PRO A 52 -0.85 5.25 -11.19
C PRO A 52 -1.30 4.08 -10.29
N PRO A 53 -2.51 3.52 -10.51
CA PRO A 53 -3.07 2.45 -9.68
C PRO A 53 -2.18 1.22 -9.49
N SER A 54 -1.41 0.83 -10.52
CA SER A 54 -0.46 -0.30 -10.42
C SER A 54 0.71 0.00 -9.49
N PHE A 55 1.21 1.23 -9.53
CA PHE A 55 2.34 1.64 -8.70
C PHE A 55 1.95 1.73 -7.23
N LEU A 56 0.77 2.30 -6.93
CA LEU A 56 0.21 2.30 -5.56
C LEU A 56 0.06 0.88 -5.00
N ALA A 57 -0.46 -0.05 -5.81
CA ALA A 57 -0.60 -1.45 -5.39
C ALA A 57 0.76 -2.11 -5.10
N ALA A 58 1.75 -1.91 -5.96
CA ALA A 58 3.09 -2.45 -5.75
C ALA A 58 3.76 -1.84 -4.50
N ALA A 59 3.70 -0.51 -4.34
CA ALA A 59 4.27 0.19 -3.19
C ALA A 59 3.60 -0.22 -1.87
N ALA A 60 2.26 -0.38 -1.84
CA ALA A 60 1.54 -0.84 -0.66
C ALA A 60 1.96 -2.25 -0.24
N ILE A 61 2.12 -3.18 -1.19
CA ILE A 61 2.60 -4.55 -0.91
C ILE A 61 4.05 -4.53 -0.44
N CYS A 62 4.93 -3.78 -1.11
CA CYS A 62 6.34 -3.63 -0.72
C CYS A 62 6.47 -3.07 0.71
N THR A 63 5.67 -2.07 1.05
CA THR A 63 5.63 -1.47 2.39
C THR A 63 5.06 -2.43 3.43
N ALA A 64 4.04 -3.22 3.07
CA ALA A 64 3.50 -4.25 3.94
C ALA A 64 4.51 -5.37 4.21
N GLN A 65 5.26 -5.82 3.20
CA GLN A 65 6.36 -6.77 3.38
C GLN A 65 7.43 -6.19 4.30
N SER A 66 7.80 -4.93 4.09
CA SER A 66 8.76 -4.22 4.93
C SER A 66 8.31 -4.12 6.39
N THR A 67 7.02 -3.86 6.60
CA THR A 67 6.40 -3.77 7.93
C THR A 67 6.38 -5.13 8.66
N LEU A 68 6.14 -6.21 7.94
CA LEU A 68 5.99 -7.54 8.55
C LEU A 68 7.30 -8.30 8.71
N TYR A 69 8.24 -8.11 7.79
CA TYR A 69 9.41 -8.98 7.65
C TYR A 69 10.74 -8.21 7.53
N GLY A 70 10.74 -6.87 7.56
CA GLY A 70 11.94 -6.03 7.46
C GLY A 70 12.33 -5.68 6.01
N ALA A 71 13.49 -5.04 5.83
CA ALA A 71 13.96 -4.59 4.50
C ALA A 71 14.32 -5.75 3.54
N GLY A 72 14.37 -5.46 2.23
CA GLY A 72 14.90 -6.38 1.21
C GLY A 72 14.00 -7.56 0.88
N GLN A 73 12.70 -7.44 1.12
CA GLN A 73 11.71 -8.50 0.91
C GLN A 73 11.11 -8.47 -0.50
N TRP A 74 11.47 -7.46 -1.29
CA TRP A 74 11.00 -7.33 -2.66
C TRP A 74 11.70 -8.34 -3.59
N SER A 75 11.05 -9.50 -3.79
CA SER A 75 11.63 -10.59 -4.57
C SER A 75 11.74 -10.26 -6.06
N LYS A 76 12.63 -10.97 -6.77
CA LYS A 76 12.70 -10.89 -8.25
C LYS A 76 11.41 -11.29 -8.94
N THR A 77 10.60 -12.16 -8.33
CA THR A 77 9.25 -12.49 -8.81
C THR A 77 8.30 -11.30 -8.70
N CYS A 78 8.34 -10.57 -7.58
CA CYS A 78 7.57 -9.33 -7.40
C CYS A 78 7.98 -8.28 -8.43
N GLU A 79 9.28 -8.01 -8.57
CA GLU A 79 9.82 -7.07 -9.56
C GLU A 79 9.43 -7.45 -10.99
N TRP A 80 9.55 -8.74 -11.35
CA TRP A 80 9.17 -9.24 -12.68
C TRP A 80 7.69 -9.03 -13.00
N HIS A 81 6.79 -9.35 -12.07
CA HIS A 81 5.36 -9.29 -12.31
C HIS A 81 4.75 -7.90 -12.17
N THR A 82 5.38 -7.01 -11.40
CA THR A 82 4.96 -5.61 -11.21
C THR A 82 5.62 -4.67 -12.21
N ARG A 83 6.82 -5.03 -12.70
CA ARG A 83 7.74 -4.18 -13.48
C ARG A 83 8.32 -3.01 -12.70
N TYR A 84 8.28 -3.06 -11.36
CA TYR A 84 8.87 -2.04 -10.49
C TYR A 84 9.91 -2.65 -9.57
N SER A 85 11.09 -2.02 -9.51
CA SER A 85 12.14 -2.31 -8.52
C SER A 85 11.79 -1.71 -7.16
N GLU A 86 12.42 -2.23 -6.09
CA GLU A 86 12.24 -1.71 -4.73
C GLU A 86 12.62 -0.22 -4.65
N ASP A 87 13.73 0.16 -5.31
CA ASP A 87 14.21 1.56 -5.36
C ASP A 87 13.19 2.51 -6.01
N GLN A 88 12.51 2.07 -7.08
CA GLN A 88 11.46 2.87 -7.70
C GLN A 88 10.28 3.08 -6.74
N LEU A 89 9.93 2.09 -5.92
CA LEU A 89 8.80 2.14 -4.99
C LEU A 89 9.11 2.95 -3.73
N LEU A 90 10.39 3.17 -3.41
CA LEU A 90 10.85 3.70 -2.13
C LEU A 90 10.23 5.04 -1.74
N GLU A 91 10.12 6.00 -2.67
CA GLU A 91 9.52 7.32 -2.38
C GLU A 91 8.05 7.18 -1.95
N CYS A 92 7.28 6.38 -2.69
CA CYS A 92 5.89 6.12 -2.38
C CYS A 92 5.75 5.33 -1.07
N SER A 93 6.60 4.33 -0.84
CA SER A 93 6.65 3.58 0.42
C SER A 93 6.90 4.48 1.63
N ARG A 94 7.78 5.48 1.51
CA ARG A 94 8.00 6.48 2.59
C ARG A 94 6.74 7.28 2.90
N LEU A 95 6.00 7.71 1.88
CA LEU A 95 4.71 8.39 2.07
C LEU A 95 3.70 7.47 2.75
N ILE A 96 3.60 6.22 2.31
CA ILE A 96 2.71 5.21 2.90
C ILE A 96 3.04 4.98 4.38
N VAL A 97 4.31 4.90 4.75
CA VAL A 97 4.72 4.80 6.16
C VAL A 97 4.27 6.03 6.96
N GLY A 98 4.40 7.23 6.39
CA GLY A 98 3.90 8.46 7.01
C GLY A 98 2.39 8.47 7.25
N PHE A 99 1.60 7.93 6.32
CA PHE A 99 0.14 7.79 6.51
C PHE A 99 -0.19 6.70 7.53
N HIS A 100 0.56 5.59 7.52
CA HIS A 100 0.39 4.51 8.47
C HIS A 100 0.62 5.00 9.90
N ASP A 101 1.69 5.76 10.14
CA ASP A 101 2.03 6.35 11.44
C ASP A 101 0.90 7.27 11.97
N LYS A 102 0.27 8.03 11.08
CA LYS A 102 -0.82 8.96 11.42
C LYS A 102 -2.21 8.33 11.33
N ALA A 103 -2.33 7.05 11.00
CA ALA A 103 -3.63 6.42 10.68
C ALA A 103 -4.62 6.47 11.85
N ALA A 104 -4.12 6.37 13.09
CA ALA A 104 -4.95 6.40 14.30
C ALA A 104 -5.30 7.81 14.79
N THR A 105 -4.44 8.80 14.52
CA THR A 105 -4.49 10.15 15.12
C THR A 105 -4.84 11.25 14.12
N GLY A 106 -4.81 10.95 12.82
CA GLY A 106 -5.17 11.87 11.75
C GLY A 106 -6.64 12.25 11.73
N LYS A 107 -7.01 13.20 10.85
CA LYS A 107 -8.40 13.67 10.70
C LYS A 107 -9.32 12.57 10.14
N LEU A 108 -8.79 11.68 9.29
CA LEU A 108 -9.54 10.64 8.59
C LEU A 108 -9.21 9.25 9.17
N THR A 109 -9.84 8.88 10.28
CA THR A 109 -9.57 7.60 10.98
C THR A 109 -10.43 6.42 10.52
N GLY A 110 -11.28 6.60 9.50
CA GLY A 110 -12.24 5.59 9.06
C GLY A 110 -11.59 4.27 8.62
N VAL A 111 -10.49 4.36 7.87
CA VAL A 111 -9.72 3.19 7.42
C VAL A 111 -9.06 2.48 8.61
N HIS A 112 -8.41 3.22 9.51
CA HIS A 112 -7.84 2.65 10.74
C HIS A 112 -8.89 1.92 11.58
N ARG A 113 -10.05 2.54 11.82
CA ARG A 113 -11.16 1.91 12.57
C ARG A 113 -11.64 0.62 11.92
N LYS A 114 -11.76 0.58 10.58
CA LYS A 114 -12.14 -0.63 9.82
C LYS A 114 -11.13 -1.75 10.05
N TYR A 115 -9.84 -1.48 9.85
CA TYR A 115 -8.77 -2.49 9.91
C TYR A 115 -8.30 -2.81 11.34
N ASN A 116 -8.76 -2.07 12.35
CA ASN A 116 -8.56 -2.37 13.78
C ASN A 116 -9.66 -3.30 14.35
N THR A 117 -10.36 -4.06 13.50
CA THR A 117 -11.35 -5.05 13.93
C THR A 117 -10.83 -6.47 13.68
N SER A 118 -11.37 -7.45 14.43
CA SER A 118 -11.02 -8.87 14.27
C SER A 118 -11.26 -9.39 12.86
N LYS A 119 -12.28 -8.87 12.15
CA LYS A 119 -12.58 -9.21 10.75
C LYS A 119 -11.39 -8.99 9.80
N TYR A 120 -10.56 -7.99 10.09
CA TYR A 120 -9.37 -7.65 9.31
C TYR A 120 -8.07 -8.00 10.05
N GLY A 121 -8.13 -8.98 10.97
CA GLY A 121 -6.95 -9.48 11.67
C GLY A 121 -6.21 -8.43 12.49
N TYR A 122 -6.87 -7.33 12.87
CA TYR A 122 -6.24 -6.17 13.50
C TYR A 122 -5.02 -5.62 12.74
N ALA A 123 -5.05 -5.67 11.39
CA ALA A 123 -3.93 -5.25 10.55
C ALA A 123 -3.44 -3.82 10.86
N ALA A 124 -4.34 -2.92 11.27
CA ALA A 124 -4.00 -1.56 11.67
C ALA A 124 -3.13 -1.44 12.94
N ARG A 125 -2.93 -2.54 13.69
CA ARG A 125 -2.03 -2.58 14.87
C ARG A 125 -0.60 -2.99 14.53
N CYS A 126 -0.27 -3.21 13.25
CA CYS A 126 1.11 -3.45 12.88
C CYS A 126 1.92 -2.15 13.05
N GLU A 127 3.13 -2.24 13.58
CA GLU A 127 3.99 -1.07 13.71
C GLU A 127 4.46 -0.58 12.32
N PRO A 128 4.40 0.72 12.00
CA PRO A 128 4.89 1.22 10.73
C PRO A 128 6.39 0.94 10.50
N ALA A 129 6.78 0.69 9.25
CA ALA A 129 8.18 0.48 8.86
C ALA A 129 9.00 1.79 8.90
N HIS A 130 9.20 2.39 10.08
CA HIS A 130 9.87 3.69 10.25
C HIS A 130 11.29 3.74 9.67
N PHE A 131 11.99 2.60 9.62
CA PHE A 131 13.32 2.50 9.04
C PHE A 131 13.37 2.88 7.55
N LEU A 132 12.25 2.84 6.82
CA LEU A 132 12.19 3.30 5.43
C LEU A 132 12.28 4.83 5.31
N VAL A 133 11.89 5.56 6.36
CA VAL A 133 11.85 7.03 6.42
C VAL A 133 13.13 7.62 7.03
N GLN A 134 13.82 6.84 7.86
CA GLN A 134 15.10 7.24 8.44
C GLN A 134 16.19 7.21 7.35
N MET A 135 16.60 8.36 6.85
CA MET A 135 17.82 8.45 6.03
C MET A 135 19.04 8.17 6.91
N PRO A 136 20.08 7.48 6.41
CA PRO A 136 21.37 7.49 7.09
C PRO A 136 21.87 8.95 7.17
N PRO A 137 22.55 9.35 8.26
CA PRO A 137 23.15 10.67 8.34
C PRO A 137 24.10 10.88 7.15
N GLN A 138 23.97 12.05 6.50
CA GLN A 138 24.92 12.54 5.50
C GLN A 138 26.31 12.75 6.11
#